data_AF-A0AAU4BSK3-F1
#
_entry.id   AF-A0AAU4BSK3-F1
#
_cell.length_a   1.000
_cell.length_b   1.000
_cell.length_c   1.000
_cell.angle_alpha   90.00
_cell.angle_beta   90.00
_cell.angle_gamma   90.00
#
_symmetry.space_group_name_H-M   'P 1'
#
loop_
_entity.id
_entity.type
_entity.pdbx_description
1 polymer ?
#
loop_
_entity_poly.entity_id
_entity_poly.type
_entity_poly.pdbx_seq_one_letter_code
_entity_poly.pdbx_strand_id
1 'polypeptide(L)'
;MVENRNRNHGSSRNYLLKLRYGVTEAQVEEMIAEQGGVCVICLRADAKHVDHDHLTGLVRRILCFKCNGGLGQFEDDPDRLRLAADYLELRGSHARRMRIEIGAPVFGGPDRVRYDPFWRTRANKTQSARHYHLRQKYGLNDEDTKWLLGVQMGQCAVCFDFPAEHVDHDHATGMVRGMPCSSCNTGMGQLRDDPIVLRRAADYVTGRLVRTVKGEGGGTRLSLTVPDVDPATVPRGGWKAFWDEDGRYRKQTLPFDEELDMPTWGGSGPEGAMAPV
;
A
#
# COMPACT_ATOMS: atom_id res chain seq x y z
N MET A 1 46.01 7.04 5.83
CA MET A 1 44.72 7.42 5.20
C MET A 1 43.49 7.18 6.10
N VAL A 2 43.49 6.17 6.97
CA VAL A 2 42.37 5.91 7.92
C VAL A 2 42.28 6.96 9.04
N GLU A 3 43.42 7.45 9.55
CA GLU A 3 43.47 8.43 10.65
C GLU A 3 42.92 9.83 10.28
N ASN A 4 43.08 10.29 9.04
CA ASN A 4 42.49 11.55 8.59
C ASN A 4 40.97 11.46 8.42
N ARG A 5 40.43 10.26 8.19
CA ARG A 5 39.00 10.03 7.99
C ARG A 5 38.23 10.14 9.32
N ASN A 6 38.82 9.66 10.41
CA ASN A 6 38.27 9.81 11.76
C ASN A 6 38.36 11.24 12.29
N ARG A 7 39.44 11.98 11.96
CA ARG A 7 39.67 13.34 12.48
C ARG A 7 38.70 14.39 11.90
N ASN A 8 38.20 14.20 10.68
CA ASN A 8 37.34 15.20 10.02
C ASN A 8 35.84 14.85 10.01
N HIS A 9 35.45 13.57 10.12
CA HIS A 9 34.06 13.14 9.88
C HIS A 9 33.43 12.21 10.93
N GLY A 10 34.14 11.81 12.00
CA GLY A 10 33.59 10.89 13.02
C GLY A 10 33.53 9.44 12.54
N SER A 11 32.48 8.68 12.92
CA SER A 11 32.28 7.27 12.55
C SER A 11 32.09 7.08 11.02
N SER A 12 32.36 5.87 10.50
CA SER A 12 32.07 5.53 9.08
C SER A 12 30.60 5.76 8.71
N ARG A 13 29.70 5.53 9.67
CA ARG A 13 28.26 5.83 9.56
C ARG A 13 28.00 7.32 9.41
N ASN A 14 28.59 8.15 10.28
CA ASN A 14 28.43 9.61 10.23
C ASN A 14 28.95 10.22 8.92
N TYR A 15 30.05 9.69 8.37
CA TYR A 15 30.54 10.09 7.06
C TYR A 15 29.52 9.80 5.95
N LEU A 16 28.93 8.61 5.91
CA LEU A 16 27.94 8.23 4.90
C LEU A 16 26.64 9.04 5.03
N LEU A 17 26.19 9.32 6.25
CA LEU A 17 25.01 10.15 6.51
C LEU A 17 25.20 11.58 5.99
N LYS A 18 26.36 12.19 6.27
CA LYS A 18 26.71 13.52 5.75
C LYS A 18 26.77 13.52 4.22
N LEU A 19 27.42 12.51 3.63
CA LEU A 19 27.60 12.43 2.18
C LEU A 19 26.28 12.23 1.42
N ARG A 20 25.38 11.38 1.93
CA ARG A 20 24.14 11.01 1.24
C ARG A 20 22.96 11.92 1.55
N TYR A 21 22.88 12.43 2.77
CA TYR A 21 21.67 13.08 3.29
C TYR A 21 21.94 14.45 3.92
N GLY A 22 23.19 14.88 3.99
CA GLY A 22 23.55 16.16 4.61
C GLY A 22 23.29 16.23 6.12
N VAL A 23 23.03 15.10 6.78
CA VAL A 23 22.78 15.03 8.23
C VAL A 23 23.86 14.28 8.97
N THR A 24 24.02 14.61 10.24
CA THR A 24 24.93 13.92 11.17
C THR A 24 24.23 12.80 11.92
N GLU A 25 25.02 11.90 12.48
CA GLU A 25 24.55 10.86 13.39
C GLU A 25 23.76 11.43 14.58
N ALA A 26 24.22 12.52 15.18
CA ALA A 26 23.51 13.22 16.27
C ALA A 26 22.15 13.80 15.82
N GLN A 27 22.08 14.40 14.64
CA GLN A 27 20.81 14.90 14.08
C GLN A 27 19.82 13.76 13.79
N VAL A 28 20.30 12.61 13.33
CA VAL A 28 19.45 11.43 13.14
C VAL A 28 18.93 10.90 14.48
N GLU A 29 19.77 10.87 15.52
CA GLU A 29 19.36 10.48 16.87
C GLU A 29 18.31 11.44 17.47
N GLU A 30 18.47 12.74 17.24
CA GLU A 30 17.49 13.77 17.62
C GLU A 30 16.14 13.54 16.92
N MET A 31 16.14 13.32 15.59
CA MET A 31 14.91 13.00 14.86
C MET A 31 14.23 11.72 15.36
N ILE A 32 15.01 10.69 15.71
CA ILE A 32 14.47 9.45 16.29
C ILE A 32 13.82 9.76 17.65
N ALA A 33 14.45 10.57 18.49
CA ALA A 33 13.92 10.95 19.80
C ALA A 33 12.64 11.78 19.68
N GLU A 34 12.60 12.78 18.79
CA GLU A 34 11.41 13.60 18.51
C GLU A 34 10.20 12.77 18.06
N GLN A 35 10.46 11.68 17.33
CA GLN A 35 9.43 10.74 16.89
C GLN A 35 8.98 9.75 17.98
N GLY A 36 9.58 9.77 19.17
CA GLY A 36 9.36 8.74 20.19
C GLY A 36 9.92 7.36 19.79
N GLY A 37 10.93 7.32 18.91
CA GLY A 37 11.58 6.09 18.45
C GLY A 37 10.80 5.25 17.45
N VAL A 38 9.59 5.67 17.05
CA VAL A 38 8.71 4.90 16.18
C VAL A 38 8.68 5.43 14.75
N CYS A 39 8.52 4.54 13.77
CA CYS A 39 8.26 4.88 12.39
C CYS A 39 6.97 5.70 12.27
N VAL A 40 7.08 6.94 11.79
CA VAL A 40 5.94 7.86 11.70
C VAL A 40 4.82 7.36 10.78
N ILE A 41 5.14 6.54 9.76
CA ILE A 41 4.12 6.02 8.84
C ILE A 41 3.29 4.92 9.50
N CYS A 42 3.92 3.91 10.11
CA CYS A 42 3.19 2.72 10.55
C CYS A 42 2.94 2.63 12.05
N LEU A 43 3.61 3.44 12.88
CA LEU A 43 3.51 3.46 14.35
C LEU A 43 3.68 2.08 15.04
N ARG A 44 4.25 1.10 14.33
CA ARG A 44 4.35 -0.32 14.74
C ARG A 44 5.79 -0.83 14.85
N ALA A 45 6.76 -0.11 14.31
CA ALA A 45 8.14 -0.55 14.21
C ALA A 45 9.11 0.61 14.47
N ASP A 46 10.32 0.26 14.87
CA ASP A 46 11.38 1.22 15.19
C ASP A 46 11.74 2.08 13.96
N ALA A 47 11.97 3.36 14.20
CA ALA A 47 12.56 4.29 13.24
C ALA A 47 14.07 4.03 13.10
N LYS A 48 14.51 3.55 11.93
CA LYS A 48 15.91 3.13 11.69
C LYS A 48 16.53 3.66 10.40
N HIS A 49 15.72 4.07 9.43
CA HIS A 49 16.17 4.43 8.08
C HIS A 49 15.84 5.90 7.81
N VAL A 50 16.85 6.66 7.37
CA VAL A 50 16.66 8.05 6.95
C VAL A 50 15.89 8.05 5.64
N ASP A 51 14.71 8.66 5.66
CA ASP A 51 13.89 8.88 4.49
C ASP A 51 14.08 10.30 3.98
N HIS A 52 14.08 10.47 2.66
CA HIS A 52 14.33 11.73 2.01
C HIS A 52 13.48 11.84 0.76
N ASP A 53 13.21 13.08 0.37
CA ASP A 53 12.55 13.38 -0.88
C ASP A 53 13.49 13.17 -2.06
N HIS A 54 13.11 12.34 -3.03
CA HIS A 54 13.97 11.99 -4.16
C HIS A 54 14.13 13.13 -5.20
N LEU A 55 13.31 14.19 -5.13
CA LEU A 55 13.44 15.36 -6.01
C LEU A 55 14.38 16.42 -5.42
N THR A 56 14.24 16.69 -4.12
CA THR A 56 14.95 17.77 -3.42
C THR A 56 16.16 17.28 -2.62
N GLY A 57 16.25 15.98 -2.35
CA GLY A 57 17.26 15.40 -1.45
C GLY A 57 17.02 15.71 0.03
N LEU A 58 15.95 16.43 0.37
CA LEU A 58 15.68 16.86 1.74
C LEU A 58 15.21 15.68 2.59
N VAL A 59 15.83 15.51 3.76
CA VAL A 59 15.42 14.51 4.75
C VAL A 59 14.01 14.84 5.24
N ARG A 60 13.11 13.87 5.11
CA ARG A 60 11.73 13.98 5.58
C ARG A 60 11.66 13.55 7.05
N ARG A 61 11.84 12.25 7.34
CA ARG A 61 11.79 11.64 8.69
C ARG A 61 12.59 10.33 8.75
N ILE A 62 12.58 9.68 9.91
CA ILE A 62 13.17 8.36 10.10
C ILE A 62 12.06 7.30 10.07
N LEU A 63 12.17 6.33 9.17
CA LEU A 63 11.19 5.28 8.93
C LEU A 63 11.71 3.90 9.33
N CYS A 64 10.82 2.91 9.39
CA CYS A 64 11.24 1.50 9.41
C CYS A 64 11.58 1.03 7.99
N PHE A 65 12.42 0.00 7.89
CA PHE A 65 12.88 -0.58 6.61
C PHE A 65 11.72 -0.86 5.64
N LYS A 66 10.64 -1.48 6.15
CA LYS A 66 9.48 -1.85 5.34
C LYS A 66 8.72 -0.65 4.78
N CYS A 67 8.53 0.41 5.57
CA CYS A 67 7.78 1.58 5.09
C CYS A 67 8.60 2.40 4.10
N ASN A 68 9.90 2.57 4.33
CA ASN A 68 10.79 3.25 3.39
C ASN A 68 10.88 2.47 2.06
N GLY A 69 11.08 1.14 2.11
CA GLY A 69 11.04 0.31 0.91
C GLY A 69 9.70 0.37 0.19
N GLY A 70 8.59 0.36 0.94
CA GLY A 70 7.24 0.43 0.40
C GLY A 70 6.98 1.73 -0.35
N LEU A 71 7.44 2.88 0.17
CA LEU A 71 7.39 4.15 -0.55
C LEU A 71 8.14 4.08 -1.88
N GLY A 72 9.34 3.48 -1.88
CA GLY A 72 10.11 3.27 -3.09
C GLY A 72 9.41 2.38 -4.14
N GLN A 73 8.68 1.35 -3.71
CA GLN A 73 7.89 0.50 -4.62
C GLN A 73 6.73 1.24 -5.29
N PHE A 74 6.22 2.28 -4.65
CA PHE A 74 5.21 3.17 -5.20
C PHE A 74 5.81 4.44 -5.84
N GLU A 75 7.14 4.52 -5.98
CA GLU A 75 7.86 5.67 -6.55
C GLU A 75 7.53 7.01 -5.86
N ASP A 76 7.25 6.98 -4.54
CA ASP A 76 6.74 8.14 -3.81
C ASP A 76 5.49 8.78 -4.46
N ASP A 77 4.67 8.01 -5.17
CA ASP A 77 3.43 8.50 -5.76
C ASP A 77 2.27 8.38 -4.74
N PRO A 78 1.75 9.50 -4.22
CA PRO A 78 0.68 9.47 -3.23
C PRO A 78 -0.65 8.98 -3.81
N ASP A 79 -0.88 9.09 -5.12
CA ASP A 79 -2.10 8.64 -5.76
C ASP A 79 -2.07 7.12 -5.99
N ARG A 80 -0.93 6.57 -6.40
CA ARG A 80 -0.76 5.09 -6.44
C ARG A 80 -0.90 4.45 -5.06
N LEU A 81 -0.40 5.10 -4.01
CA LEU A 81 -0.59 4.67 -2.62
C LEU A 81 -2.08 4.65 -2.22
N ARG A 82 -2.86 5.66 -2.64
CA ARG A 82 -4.32 5.70 -2.42
C ARG A 82 -5.04 4.61 -3.21
N LEU A 83 -4.71 4.44 -4.49
CA LEU A 83 -5.27 3.38 -5.34
C LEU A 83 -5.02 1.99 -4.74
N ALA A 84 -3.84 1.75 -4.18
CA ALA A 84 -3.53 0.51 -3.48
C ALA A 84 -4.38 0.34 -2.21
N ALA A 85 -4.61 1.40 -1.44
CA ALA A 85 -5.49 1.33 -0.27
C ALA A 85 -6.93 0.98 -0.67
N ASP A 86 -7.43 1.59 -1.74
CA ASP A 86 -8.79 1.35 -2.24
C ASP A 86 -8.93 -0.05 -2.84
N TYR A 87 -7.89 -0.51 -3.55
CA TYR A 87 -7.80 -1.88 -4.06
C TYR A 87 -7.94 -2.92 -2.95
N LEU A 88 -7.21 -2.76 -1.84
CA LEU A 88 -7.28 -3.67 -0.69
C LEU A 88 -8.65 -3.65 0.00
N GLU A 89 -9.34 -2.51 -0.01
CA GLU A 89 -10.69 -2.37 0.52
C GLU A 89 -11.79 -2.75 -0.48
N LEU A 90 -11.43 -3.26 -1.66
CA LEU A 90 -12.37 -3.63 -2.73
C LEU A 90 -13.24 -2.46 -3.21
N ARG A 91 -12.59 -1.29 -3.29
CA ARG A 91 -13.12 -0.03 -3.79
C ARG A 91 -12.43 0.37 -5.11
N GLY A 92 -12.92 1.44 -5.71
CA GLY A 92 -12.35 1.99 -6.94
C GLY A 92 -12.78 1.27 -8.23
N SER A 93 -12.10 1.63 -9.32
CA SER A 93 -12.43 1.23 -10.70
C SER A 93 -12.33 -0.28 -10.91
N HIS A 94 -11.28 -0.93 -10.41
CA HIS A 94 -11.06 -2.37 -10.58
C HIS A 94 -12.16 -3.20 -9.89
N ALA A 95 -12.44 -2.92 -8.62
CA ALA A 95 -13.50 -3.63 -7.91
C ALA A 95 -14.88 -3.41 -8.56
N ARG A 96 -15.14 -2.23 -9.12
CA ARG A 96 -16.34 -1.95 -9.91
C ARG A 96 -16.39 -2.77 -11.20
N ARG A 97 -15.28 -2.86 -11.92
CA ARG A 97 -15.15 -3.70 -13.12
C ARG A 97 -15.48 -5.15 -12.81
N MET A 98 -14.91 -5.70 -11.74
CA MET A 98 -15.21 -7.06 -11.29
C MET A 98 -16.70 -7.25 -10.97
N ARG A 99 -17.34 -6.31 -10.27
CA ARG A 99 -18.79 -6.37 -10.01
C ARG A 99 -19.63 -6.39 -11.29
N ILE A 100 -19.24 -5.66 -12.33
CA ILE A 100 -19.94 -5.67 -13.63
C ILE A 100 -19.78 -7.02 -14.32
N GLU A 101 -18.56 -7.58 -14.33
CA GLU A 101 -18.26 -8.82 -15.06
C GLU A 101 -18.83 -10.07 -14.38
N ILE A 102 -18.82 -10.13 -13.04
CA ILE A 102 -19.16 -11.37 -12.30
C ILE A 102 -20.10 -11.15 -11.11
N GLY A 103 -20.64 -9.95 -10.91
CA GLY A 103 -21.54 -9.65 -9.79
C GLY A 103 -20.86 -9.54 -8.41
N ALA A 104 -19.53 -9.65 -8.34
CA ALA A 104 -18.75 -9.59 -7.11
C ALA A 104 -17.41 -8.85 -7.30
N PRO A 105 -16.86 -8.18 -6.28
CA PRO A 105 -15.58 -7.46 -6.40
C PRO A 105 -14.35 -8.39 -6.32
N VAL A 106 -14.56 -9.66 -5.97
CA VAL A 106 -13.53 -10.69 -5.81
C VAL A 106 -13.99 -11.98 -6.47
N PHE A 107 -13.04 -12.86 -6.76
CA PHE A 107 -13.27 -14.11 -7.47
C PHE A 107 -12.39 -15.22 -6.89
N GLY A 108 -12.71 -16.48 -7.19
CA GLY A 108 -11.91 -17.62 -6.75
C GLY A 108 -12.08 -17.95 -5.26
N GLY A 109 -10.98 -18.33 -4.62
CA GLY A 109 -10.94 -18.75 -3.22
C GLY A 109 -10.70 -20.26 -3.05
N PRO A 110 -10.10 -20.71 -1.93
CA PRO A 110 -9.75 -22.10 -1.70
C PRO A 110 -10.95 -23.07 -1.81
N ASP A 111 -12.14 -22.58 -1.48
CA ASP A 111 -13.37 -23.38 -1.45
C ASP A 111 -14.06 -23.54 -2.81
N ARG A 112 -13.70 -22.75 -3.83
CA ARG A 112 -14.24 -22.91 -5.19
C ARG A 112 -14.03 -24.33 -5.72
N VAL A 113 -12.90 -24.94 -5.37
CA VAL A 113 -12.55 -26.34 -5.72
C VAL A 113 -13.58 -27.36 -5.21
N ARG A 114 -14.29 -27.06 -4.11
CA ARG A 114 -15.26 -27.96 -3.49
C ARG A 114 -16.64 -27.87 -4.12
N TYR A 115 -17.06 -26.69 -4.57
CA TYR A 115 -18.45 -26.40 -4.94
C TYR A 115 -18.70 -26.28 -6.44
N ASP A 116 -17.66 -26.10 -7.27
CA ASP A 116 -17.81 -26.05 -8.72
C ASP A 116 -17.75 -27.48 -9.31
N PRO A 117 -18.86 -28.04 -9.84
CA PRO A 117 -18.88 -29.40 -10.40
C PRO A 117 -18.10 -29.49 -11.73
N PHE A 118 -17.98 -28.37 -12.44
CA PHE A 118 -17.28 -28.25 -13.72
C PHE A 118 -15.77 -28.05 -13.53
N TRP A 119 -15.34 -27.61 -12.33
CA TRP A 119 -13.93 -27.52 -11.92
C TRP A 119 -13.16 -28.84 -11.99
N ARG A 120 -13.86 -29.98 -11.85
CA ARG A 120 -13.28 -31.32 -11.91
C ARG A 120 -13.25 -31.91 -13.33
N THR A 121 -13.88 -31.26 -14.31
CA THR A 121 -14.09 -31.88 -15.61
C THR A 121 -12.86 -31.74 -16.51
N ARG A 122 -12.05 -32.82 -16.48
CA ARG A 122 -11.06 -33.28 -17.47
C ARG A 122 -9.84 -32.40 -17.74
N ALA A 123 -8.78 -32.71 -16.99
CA ALA A 123 -7.41 -32.48 -17.42
C ALA A 123 -7.11 -33.23 -18.73
N ASN A 124 -6.46 -32.55 -19.68
CA ASN A 124 -5.67 -33.22 -20.69
C ASN A 124 -4.28 -32.58 -20.79
N LYS A 125 -3.27 -33.44 -20.61
CA LYS A 125 -1.81 -33.28 -20.71
C LYS A 125 -1.11 -32.24 -19.81
N THR A 126 -0.28 -32.78 -18.91
CA THR A 126 0.86 -32.17 -18.22
C THR A 126 0.72 -30.68 -17.86
N GLN A 127 -0.06 -30.41 -16.82
CA GLN A 127 -0.18 -29.07 -16.28
C GLN A 127 1.07 -28.69 -15.48
N SER A 128 1.54 -27.45 -15.64
CA SER A 128 2.75 -26.95 -15.00
C SER A 128 2.64 -26.98 -13.46
N ALA A 129 3.76 -27.02 -12.74
CA ALA A 129 3.75 -26.91 -11.27
C ALA A 129 3.01 -25.63 -10.79
N ARG A 130 3.04 -24.56 -11.60
CA ARG A 130 2.29 -23.32 -11.39
C ARG A 130 0.79 -23.56 -11.37
N HIS A 131 0.26 -24.38 -12.28
CA HIS A 131 -1.16 -24.74 -12.30
C HIS A 131 -1.60 -25.37 -10.97
N TYR A 132 -0.86 -26.36 -10.48
CA TYR A 132 -1.16 -27.00 -9.20
C TYR A 132 -1.06 -26.03 -8.01
N HIS A 133 -0.06 -25.14 -8.01
CA HIS A 133 0.08 -24.12 -6.98
C HIS A 133 -1.10 -23.15 -6.94
N LEU A 134 -1.49 -22.59 -8.09
CA LEU A 134 -2.62 -21.65 -8.21
C LEU A 134 -3.94 -22.31 -7.79
N ARG A 135 -4.14 -23.57 -8.17
CA ARG A 135 -5.34 -24.32 -7.78
C ARG A 135 -5.45 -24.52 -6.28
N GLN A 136 -4.38 -24.98 -5.64
CA GLN A 136 -4.39 -25.31 -4.21
C GLN A 136 -4.52 -24.07 -3.33
N LYS A 137 -3.90 -22.96 -3.75
CA LYS A 137 -3.84 -21.75 -2.93
C LYS A 137 -4.97 -20.77 -3.19
N TYR A 138 -5.41 -20.63 -4.45
CA TYR A 138 -6.33 -19.55 -4.88
C TYR A 138 -7.63 -20.06 -5.50
N GLY A 139 -7.77 -21.37 -5.72
CA GLY A 139 -8.90 -21.91 -6.48
C GLY A 139 -8.95 -21.41 -7.92
N LEU A 140 -7.79 -21.10 -8.51
CA LEU A 140 -7.64 -20.63 -9.89
C LEU A 140 -6.93 -21.65 -10.78
N ASN A 141 -7.42 -21.79 -12.00
CA ASN A 141 -6.76 -22.50 -13.09
C ASN A 141 -6.17 -21.49 -14.10
N ASP A 142 -5.54 -21.99 -15.16
CA ASP A 142 -4.90 -21.13 -16.16
C ASP A 142 -5.92 -20.32 -16.99
N GLU A 143 -7.12 -20.84 -17.21
CA GLU A 143 -8.20 -20.13 -17.93
C GLU A 143 -8.74 -18.98 -17.08
N ASP A 144 -8.92 -19.20 -15.78
CA ASP A 144 -9.33 -18.15 -14.84
C ASP A 144 -8.32 -17.01 -14.81
N THR A 145 -7.03 -17.35 -14.80
CA THR A 145 -5.94 -16.35 -14.78
C THR A 145 -5.91 -15.58 -16.10
N LYS A 146 -6.10 -16.25 -17.24
CA LYS A 146 -6.20 -15.61 -18.56
C LYS A 146 -7.41 -14.69 -18.64
N TRP A 147 -8.56 -15.12 -18.12
CA TRP A 147 -9.77 -14.33 -18.07
C TRP A 147 -9.57 -13.08 -17.21
N LEU A 148 -9.03 -13.23 -15.99
CA LEU A 148 -8.75 -12.10 -15.10
C LEU A 148 -7.78 -11.09 -15.72
N LEU A 149 -6.74 -11.59 -16.40
CA LEU A 149 -5.83 -10.76 -17.17
C LEU A 149 -6.54 -10.01 -18.31
N GLY A 150 -7.47 -10.66 -19.00
CA GLY A 150 -8.31 -10.07 -20.04
C GLY A 150 -9.24 -8.98 -19.50
N VAL A 151 -9.90 -9.20 -18.36
CA VAL A 151 -10.74 -8.19 -17.67
C VAL A 151 -9.94 -6.94 -17.32
N GLN A 152 -8.66 -7.12 -16.96
CA GLN A 152 -7.71 -6.06 -16.65
C GLN A 152 -6.96 -5.50 -17.87
N MET A 153 -7.30 -5.93 -19.09
CA MET A 153 -6.62 -5.50 -20.32
C MET A 153 -5.09 -5.72 -20.29
N GLY A 154 -4.63 -6.74 -19.58
CA GLY A 154 -3.21 -7.04 -19.40
C GLY A 154 -2.47 -6.15 -18.38
N GLN A 155 -3.15 -5.18 -17.75
CA GLN A 155 -2.54 -4.17 -16.90
C GLN A 155 -2.77 -4.45 -15.41
N CYS A 156 -1.92 -3.83 -14.57
CA CYS A 156 -1.96 -3.88 -13.12
C CYS A 156 -3.32 -3.42 -12.58
N ALA A 157 -3.94 -4.23 -11.72
CA ALA A 157 -5.22 -3.92 -11.07
C ALA A 157 -5.20 -2.70 -10.14
N VAL A 158 -4.00 -2.20 -9.80
CA VAL A 158 -3.79 -1.09 -8.86
C VAL A 158 -3.43 0.19 -9.60
N CYS A 159 -2.30 0.21 -10.31
CA CYS A 159 -1.78 1.42 -10.96
C CYS A 159 -2.20 1.57 -12.42
N PHE A 160 -2.65 0.50 -13.09
CA PHE A 160 -2.97 0.48 -14.52
C PHE A 160 -1.81 0.86 -15.49
N ASP A 161 -0.64 1.21 -14.97
CA ASP A 161 0.50 1.68 -15.77
C ASP A 161 1.45 0.55 -16.23
N PHE A 162 1.45 -0.57 -15.52
CA PHE A 162 2.39 -1.68 -15.74
C PHE A 162 1.68 -2.99 -16.01
N PRO A 163 2.32 -3.97 -16.67
CA PRO A 163 1.76 -5.29 -16.88
C PRO A 163 1.36 -5.98 -15.57
N ALA A 164 0.23 -6.69 -15.60
CA ALA A 164 -0.19 -7.57 -14.51
C ALA A 164 0.65 -8.85 -14.49
N GLU A 165 1.20 -9.19 -13.33
CA GLU A 165 2.19 -10.28 -13.20
C GLU A 165 1.87 -11.26 -12.07
N HIS A 166 1.27 -10.76 -10.99
CA HIS A 166 1.07 -11.52 -9.76
C HIS A 166 -0.42 -11.67 -9.49
N VAL A 167 -0.87 -12.83 -9.01
CA VAL A 167 -2.25 -12.99 -8.50
C VAL A 167 -2.26 -12.53 -7.04
N ASP A 168 -2.94 -11.42 -6.76
CA ASP A 168 -3.16 -10.92 -5.41
C ASP A 168 -4.44 -11.51 -4.82
N HIS A 169 -4.39 -11.75 -3.53
CA HIS A 169 -5.47 -12.37 -2.78
C HIS A 169 -5.53 -11.80 -1.37
N ASP A 170 -6.73 -11.83 -0.81
CA ASP A 170 -6.90 -11.57 0.59
C ASP A 170 -6.31 -12.71 1.43
N HIS A 171 -5.40 -12.39 2.34
CA HIS A 171 -4.70 -13.39 3.15
C HIS A 171 -5.59 -14.06 4.22
N ALA A 172 -6.75 -13.51 4.53
CA ALA A 172 -7.70 -14.09 5.50
C ALA A 172 -8.68 -15.05 4.83
N THR A 173 -9.21 -14.67 3.66
CA THR A 173 -10.26 -15.42 2.95
C THR A 173 -9.73 -16.25 1.78
N GLY A 174 -8.54 -15.93 1.27
CA GLY A 174 -7.97 -16.51 0.05
C GLY A 174 -8.66 -16.05 -1.24
N MET A 175 -9.61 -15.12 -1.15
CA MET A 175 -10.32 -14.56 -2.31
C MET A 175 -9.37 -13.72 -3.16
N VAL A 176 -9.40 -13.92 -4.48
CA VAL A 176 -8.55 -13.20 -5.42
C VAL A 176 -9.15 -11.82 -5.67
N ARG A 177 -8.35 -10.78 -5.44
CA ARG A 177 -8.74 -9.39 -5.67
C ARG A 177 -8.47 -8.96 -7.11
N GLY A 178 -7.36 -9.41 -7.67
CA GLY A 178 -6.94 -9.05 -9.04
C GLY A 178 -5.49 -9.45 -9.29
N MET A 179 -4.91 -8.90 -10.35
CA MET A 179 -3.51 -9.09 -10.70
C MET A 179 -2.71 -7.78 -10.71
N PRO A 180 -1.97 -7.44 -9.66
CA PRO A 180 -1.04 -6.32 -9.66
C PRO A 180 0.27 -6.61 -10.44
N CYS A 181 1.00 -5.55 -10.77
CA CYS A 181 2.41 -5.63 -11.18
C CYS A 181 3.32 -5.97 -9.97
N SER A 182 4.56 -6.37 -10.23
CA SER A 182 5.54 -6.71 -9.18
C SER A 182 5.72 -5.62 -8.13
N SER A 183 5.85 -4.35 -8.55
CA SER A 183 6.08 -3.23 -7.65
C SER A 183 4.87 -2.96 -6.74
N CYS A 184 3.66 -2.91 -7.30
CA CYS A 184 2.44 -2.71 -6.50
C CYS A 184 2.22 -3.86 -5.51
N ASN A 185 2.40 -5.12 -5.95
CA ASN A 185 2.26 -6.30 -5.09
C ASN A 185 3.25 -6.27 -3.92
N THR A 186 4.53 -6.02 -4.22
CA THR A 186 5.60 -5.95 -3.21
C THR A 186 5.42 -4.76 -2.28
N GLY A 187 5.03 -3.61 -2.83
CA GLY A 187 4.77 -2.38 -2.09
C GLY A 187 3.64 -2.54 -1.08
N MET A 188 2.51 -3.13 -1.49
CA MET A 188 1.40 -3.45 -0.58
C MET A 188 1.88 -4.37 0.56
N GLY A 189 2.59 -5.45 0.23
CA GLY A 189 3.13 -6.37 1.25
C GLY A 189 4.13 -5.72 2.20
N GLN A 190 5.00 -4.82 1.71
CA GLN A 190 5.91 -4.02 2.54
C GLN A 190 5.15 -3.05 3.45
N LEU A 191 4.06 -2.49 2.95
CA LEU A 191 3.12 -1.67 3.72
C LEU A 191 2.07 -2.52 4.48
N ARG A 192 2.33 -3.84 4.60
CA ARG A 192 1.60 -4.82 5.43
C ARG A 192 0.17 -5.09 4.99
N ASP A 193 -0.13 -4.88 3.71
CA ASP A 193 -1.47 -5.07 3.14
C ASP A 193 -2.54 -4.33 3.96
N ASP A 194 -2.17 -3.15 4.47
CA ASP A 194 -2.98 -2.36 5.40
C ASP A 194 -3.35 -1.02 4.76
N PRO A 195 -4.63 -0.80 4.42
CA PRO A 195 -5.11 0.43 3.82
C PRO A 195 -4.79 1.69 4.64
N ILE A 196 -4.72 1.58 5.98
CA ILE A 196 -4.38 2.71 6.85
C ILE A 196 -2.90 3.07 6.68
N VAL A 197 -2.01 2.08 6.59
CA VAL A 197 -0.56 2.32 6.34
C VAL A 197 -0.37 3.00 4.98
N LEU A 198 -1.06 2.54 3.94
CA LEU A 198 -0.98 3.11 2.59
C LEU A 198 -1.46 4.55 2.54
N ARG A 199 -2.60 4.87 3.18
CA ARG A 199 -3.11 6.25 3.27
C ARG A 199 -2.18 7.15 4.06
N ARG A 200 -1.64 6.67 5.19
CA ARG A 200 -0.63 7.41 5.97
C ARG A 200 0.64 7.64 5.16
N ALA A 201 1.08 6.67 4.36
CA ALA A 201 2.20 6.83 3.44
C ALA A 201 1.93 7.92 2.39
N ALA A 202 0.73 7.98 1.81
CA ALA A 202 0.35 9.05 0.88
C ALA A 202 0.34 10.43 1.55
N ASP A 203 -0.17 10.52 2.79
CA ASP A 203 -0.13 11.75 3.58
C ASP A 203 1.30 12.14 3.96
N TYR A 204 2.17 11.16 4.20
CA TYR A 204 3.57 11.38 4.51
C TYR A 204 4.30 12.02 3.35
N VAL A 205 4.16 11.46 2.15
CA VAL A 205 4.79 12.00 0.95
C VAL A 205 4.27 13.41 0.65
N THR A 206 2.98 13.67 0.85
CA THR A 206 2.39 15.00 0.64
C THR A 206 2.61 15.97 1.81
N GLY A 207 3.42 15.61 2.81
CA GLY A 207 3.76 16.47 3.96
C GLY A 207 2.59 16.73 4.93
N ARG A 208 1.50 15.97 4.84
CA ARG A 208 0.28 16.13 5.66
C ARG A 208 0.24 15.26 6.90
N LEU A 209 1.05 14.20 6.95
CA LEU A 209 1.03 13.21 8.03
C LEU A 209 1.58 13.76 9.35
N VAL A 210 2.76 14.37 9.31
CA VAL A 210 3.48 14.81 10.50
C VAL A 210 3.36 16.33 10.61
N ARG A 211 2.83 16.82 11.72
CA ARG A 211 2.62 18.26 11.96
C ARG A 211 3.37 18.70 13.20
N THR A 212 3.78 19.97 13.23
CA THR A 212 4.30 20.60 14.44
C THR A 212 3.15 21.28 15.17
N VAL A 213 2.96 20.95 16.45
CA VAL A 213 1.89 21.48 17.32
C VAL A 213 2.48 22.10 18.58
N LYS A 214 1.71 22.95 19.26
CA LYS A 214 2.11 23.51 20.57
C LYS A 214 1.99 22.43 21.64
N GLY A 215 3.05 22.24 22.43
CA GLY A 215 3.04 21.38 23.61
C GLY A 215 2.45 22.10 24.83
N GLU A 216 2.05 21.33 25.84
CA GLU A 216 1.42 21.84 27.06
C GLU A 216 2.34 22.80 27.85
N GLY A 217 3.66 22.66 27.71
CA GLY A 217 4.68 23.51 28.34
C GLY A 217 5.12 24.75 27.53
N GLY A 218 4.40 25.14 26.48
CA GLY A 218 4.72 26.32 25.65
C GLY A 218 5.79 26.10 24.57
N GLY A 219 6.42 24.92 24.51
CA GLY A 219 7.28 24.49 23.41
C GLY A 219 6.49 23.93 22.20
N THR A 220 7.20 23.41 21.20
CA THR A 220 6.60 22.68 20.06
C THR A 220 6.96 21.21 20.08
N ARG A 221 6.06 20.35 19.60
CA ARG A 221 6.31 18.91 19.41
C ARG A 221 5.71 18.40 18.10
N LEU A 222 6.03 17.15 17.75
CA LEU A 222 5.39 16.46 16.63
C LEU A 222 4.00 15.91 17.02
N SER A 223 3.08 15.99 16.07
CA SER A 223 1.81 15.28 16.00
C SER A 223 1.93 14.22 14.91
N LEU A 224 1.74 12.95 15.25
CA LEU A 224 1.87 11.81 14.32
C LEU A 224 0.52 11.21 13.89
N THR A 225 -0.57 11.61 14.54
CA THR A 225 -1.92 11.10 14.28
C THR A 225 -2.95 12.22 14.23
N VAL A 226 -4.16 11.88 13.79
CA VAL A 226 -5.37 12.69 13.91
C VAL A 226 -6.49 11.83 14.49
N PRO A 227 -7.02 12.13 15.70
CA PRO A 227 -6.65 13.24 16.57
C PRO A 227 -5.18 13.20 17.03
N ASP A 228 -4.66 14.38 17.38
CA ASP A 228 -3.29 14.54 17.83
C ASP A 228 -3.05 13.82 19.16
N VAL A 229 -1.90 13.16 19.26
CA VAL A 229 -1.39 12.54 20.49
C VAL A 229 0.08 12.92 20.63
N ASP A 230 0.49 13.24 21.85
CA ASP A 230 1.90 13.47 22.16
C ASP A 230 2.68 12.14 22.11
N PRO A 231 3.63 11.96 21.17
CA PRO A 231 4.42 10.73 21.06
C PRO A 231 5.17 10.38 22.34
N ALA A 232 5.54 11.38 23.16
CA ALA A 232 6.25 11.15 24.41
C ALA A 232 5.38 10.47 25.49
N THR A 233 4.04 10.55 25.34
CA THR A 233 3.08 9.96 26.28
C THR A 233 2.70 8.52 25.93
N VAL A 234 3.03 8.06 24.73
CA VAL A 234 2.65 6.73 24.25
C VAL A 234 3.77 5.74 24.52
N PRO A 235 3.57 4.73 25.41
CA PRO A 235 4.61 3.73 25.66
C PRO A 235 4.85 2.88 24.40
N ARG A 236 6.02 2.23 24.34
CA ARG A 236 6.35 1.34 23.22
C ARG A 236 5.30 0.23 23.09
N GLY A 237 4.68 0.14 21.91
CA GLY A 237 3.56 -0.79 21.65
C GLY A 237 2.17 -0.24 21.99
N GLY A 238 2.06 0.94 22.61
CA GLY A 238 0.80 1.60 22.98
C GLY A 238 0.06 2.30 21.83
N TRP A 239 0.60 2.24 20.61
CA TRP A 239 0.09 2.99 19.46
C TRP A 239 -1.20 2.45 18.85
N LYS A 240 -1.65 1.24 19.21
CA LYS A 240 -2.76 0.57 18.52
C LYS A 240 -4.08 1.38 18.54
N ALA A 241 -4.46 1.93 19.69
CA ALA A 241 -5.71 2.68 19.80
C ALA A 241 -5.68 3.96 18.92
N PHE A 242 -4.59 4.73 19.03
CA PHE A 242 -4.37 5.93 18.23
C PHE A 242 -4.27 5.63 16.73
N TRP A 243 -3.66 4.50 16.37
CA TRP A 243 -3.61 4.00 15.00
C TRP A 243 -5.00 3.73 14.43
N ASP A 244 -5.84 3.00 15.18
CA ASP A 244 -7.18 2.63 14.74
C ASP A 244 -8.06 3.88 14.59
N GLU A 245 -7.92 4.85 15.49
CA GLU A 245 -8.63 6.13 15.42
C GLU A 245 -8.17 7.00 14.25
N ASP A 246 -6.86 7.10 14.03
CA ASP A 246 -6.25 7.80 12.92
C ASP A 246 -6.66 7.24 11.55
N GLY A 247 -6.78 5.91 11.47
CA GLY A 247 -7.29 5.22 10.30
C GLY A 247 -8.76 5.51 10.03
N ARG A 248 -9.61 5.53 11.08
CA ARG A 248 -11.02 5.93 10.95
C ARG A 248 -11.14 7.35 10.43
N TYR A 249 -10.37 8.29 10.98
CA TYR A 249 -10.35 9.67 10.52
C TYR A 249 -10.01 9.75 9.03
N ARG A 250 -8.89 9.13 8.60
CA ARG A 250 -8.45 9.14 7.19
C ARG A 250 -9.46 8.54 6.23
N LYS A 251 -10.17 7.51 6.67
CA LYS A 251 -11.21 6.87 5.88
C LYS A 251 -12.43 7.76 5.70
N GLN A 252 -12.82 8.51 6.73
CA GLN A 252 -13.96 9.44 6.68
C GLN A 252 -13.66 10.69 5.85
N THR A 253 -12.41 11.13 5.82
CA THR A 253 -11.99 12.33 5.09
C THR A 253 -11.61 12.06 3.63
N LEU A 254 -11.91 10.87 3.09
CA LEU A 254 -11.67 10.57 1.68
C LEU A 254 -12.55 11.48 0.82
N PRO A 255 -11.97 12.38 0.00
CA PRO A 255 -12.75 12.98 -1.07
C PRO A 255 -13.10 11.85 -2.03
N PHE A 256 -14.38 11.72 -2.35
CA PHE A 256 -14.89 10.83 -3.39
C PHE A 256 -15.21 9.37 -2.97
N ASP A 257 -16.12 9.24 -2.01
CA ASP A 257 -16.83 8.00 -1.70
C ASP A 257 -18.35 8.21 -1.63
N GLU A 258 -18.88 9.15 -2.41
CA GLU A 258 -20.27 8.97 -2.83
C GLU A 258 -20.28 7.71 -3.68
N GLU A 259 -21.05 6.73 -3.25
CA GLU A 259 -21.69 5.77 -4.15
C GLU A 259 -22.15 6.56 -5.37
N LEU A 260 -21.32 6.60 -6.40
CA LEU A 260 -21.74 7.14 -7.69
C LEU A 260 -22.71 6.11 -8.20
N ASP A 261 -23.98 6.34 -7.82
CA ASP A 261 -25.17 5.88 -8.50
C ASP A 261 -24.77 5.71 -9.96
N MET A 262 -24.84 4.46 -10.43
CA MET A 262 -24.71 4.22 -11.87
C MET A 262 -25.63 5.25 -12.52
N PRO A 263 -25.14 6.05 -13.48
CA PRO A 263 -26.00 7.03 -14.12
C PRO A 263 -27.25 6.29 -14.58
N THR A 264 -28.39 6.60 -13.97
CA THR A 264 -29.67 6.11 -14.45
C THR A 264 -29.85 6.83 -15.77
N TRP A 265 -29.49 6.16 -16.86
CA TRP A 265 -29.74 6.66 -18.20
C TRP A 265 -31.27 6.69 -18.37
N GLY A 266 -31.86 7.83 -18.02
CA GLY A 266 -33.26 8.11 -18.28
C GLY A 266 -33.43 8.38 -19.76
N GLY A 267 -33.97 7.41 -20.50
CA GLY A 267 -34.34 7.61 -21.90
C GLY A 267 -34.22 6.34 -22.72
N SER A 268 -35.36 5.94 -23.29
CA SER A 268 -35.54 4.98 -24.39
C SER A 268 -34.27 4.65 -25.17
N GLY A 269 -33.86 3.39 -25.13
CA GLY A 269 -32.71 2.89 -25.89
C GLY A 269 -32.84 3.23 -27.38
N PRO A 270 -31.71 3.51 -28.06
CA PRO A 270 -31.73 3.62 -29.51
C PRO A 270 -32.01 2.24 -30.09
N GLU A 271 -33.04 2.14 -30.92
CA GLU A 271 -33.19 1.08 -31.92
C GLU A 271 -31.87 1.00 -32.73
N GLY A 272 -31.03 0.04 -32.40
CA GLY A 272 -29.71 -0.07 -33.04
C GLY A 272 -28.67 -0.77 -32.19
N ALA A 273 -29.03 -1.89 -31.55
CA ALA A 273 -28.01 -2.81 -31.04
C ALA A 273 -27.31 -3.45 -32.25
N MET A 274 -26.03 -3.13 -32.46
CA MET A 274 -25.18 -3.91 -33.35
C MET A 274 -25.05 -5.32 -32.75
N ALA A 275 -25.50 -6.32 -33.52
CA ALA A 275 -25.24 -7.73 -33.22
C ALA A 275 -23.73 -7.99 -33.24
N PRO A 276 -23.22 -8.88 -32.38
CA PRO A 276 -21.80 -9.22 -32.36
C PRO A 276 -21.41 -9.89 -33.68
N VAL A 277 -20.31 -9.41 -34.26
CA VAL A 277 -19.60 -10.06 -35.38
C VAL A 277 -18.68 -11.15 -34.82
#